data_AF-A0A8T5UPB1-F1
#
_entry.id   AF-A0A8T5UPB1-F1
#
_cell.length_a   1.000
_cell.length_b   1.000
_cell.length_c   1.000
_cell.angle_alpha   90.00
_cell.angle_beta   90.00
_cell.angle_gamma   90.00
#
_symmetry.space_group_name_H-M   'P 1'
#
loop_
_entity.id
_entity.type
_entity.pdbx_description
1 polymer ?
#
loop_
_entity_poly.entity_id
_entity_poly.type
_entity_poly.pdbx_seq_one_letter_code
_entity_poly.pdbx_strand_id
1 'polypeptide(L)'
;MPETDKEIEILFKKMLEDVHLLIEQKEEILINDLKDYNMKIQWIINELKGYQVFENGEYTYTLGEEIKDADLTLEFADDDLTLKFLKQEIGEYSYVYYNRKFKLYYPESREEIEKETGPVIVQHSKHLLTAGYTKGIVYHPFVLSKIPIFRKVIEKLFQPEKNEGSYIPINTTLGTFDNQPLPQKLIEYFIDKTNYIYIQNICGCRAYHDCQDHEKFIGCMYLGDDVKNLKHPPEKGRFITREEAKKTVKKAIENGLIPTFGRFIVESTSLSVEDTGRFMSMCFCCSCCCVNGKMMQNATTELHGVFKRMEGLTVEVDPEKCVGCGACMDVCVFVGRDIINGKAVIDQERCLGCGRCEQVCPNGAINITLDDPKRLDELIKRIESSVDVS
;
A
#
# COMPACT_ATOMS: atom_id res chain seq x y z
N MET A 1 -22.70 -31.41 17.30
CA MET A 1 -21.74 -30.51 16.63
C MET A 1 -20.76 -31.36 15.84
N PRO A 2 -20.72 -31.21 14.50
CA PRO A 2 -19.70 -31.78 13.62
C PRO A 2 -18.28 -31.68 14.20
N GLU A 3 -17.39 -32.60 13.79
CA GLU A 3 -15.98 -32.60 14.24
C GLU A 3 -15.25 -31.31 13.84
N THR A 4 -15.52 -30.82 12.63
CA THR A 4 -15.00 -29.55 12.09
C THR A 4 -15.39 -28.35 12.94
N ASP A 5 -16.64 -28.24 13.37
CA ASP A 5 -17.12 -27.13 14.21
C ASP A 5 -16.40 -27.06 15.57
N LYS A 6 -16.09 -28.22 16.17
CA LYS A 6 -15.31 -28.28 17.42
C LYS A 6 -13.88 -27.81 17.22
N GLU A 7 -13.26 -28.20 16.11
CA GLU A 7 -11.90 -27.76 15.79
C GLU A 7 -11.85 -26.25 15.55
N ILE A 8 -12.84 -25.71 14.80
CA ILE A 8 -13.01 -24.28 14.60
C ILE A 8 -13.16 -23.54 15.93
N GLU A 9 -14.00 -24.02 16.85
CA GLU A 9 -14.18 -23.41 18.18
C GLU A 9 -12.86 -23.33 18.96
N ILE A 10 -12.09 -24.43 18.99
CA ILE A 10 -10.80 -24.51 19.68
C ILE A 10 -9.81 -23.51 19.07
N LEU A 11 -9.70 -23.48 17.73
CA LEU A 11 -8.77 -22.60 17.03
C LEU A 11 -9.19 -21.13 17.13
N PHE A 12 -10.48 -20.83 17.09
CA PHE A 12 -10.99 -19.48 17.25
C PHE A 12 -10.71 -18.95 18.66
N LYS A 13 -10.97 -19.76 19.70
CA LYS A 13 -10.60 -19.40 21.07
C LYS A 13 -9.11 -19.16 21.22
N LYS A 14 -8.29 -20.07 20.68
CA LYS A 14 -6.83 -19.93 20.69
C LYS A 14 -6.37 -18.65 19.98
N MET A 15 -6.96 -18.31 18.83
CA MET A 15 -6.66 -17.07 18.12
C MET A 15 -6.89 -15.84 18.99
N LEU A 16 -7.98 -15.78 19.75
CA LEU A 16 -8.28 -14.66 20.64
C LEU A 16 -7.30 -14.57 21.83
N GLU A 17 -6.92 -15.72 22.39
CA GLU A 17 -5.93 -15.84 23.47
C GLU A 17 -4.52 -15.46 23.00
N ASP A 18 -4.11 -15.89 21.81
CA ASP A 18 -2.80 -15.57 21.22
C ASP A 18 -2.64 -14.04 21.07
N VAL A 19 -3.70 -13.31 20.66
CA VAL A 19 -3.66 -11.83 20.59
C VAL A 19 -3.45 -11.21 21.98
N HIS A 20 -4.13 -11.73 23.00
CA HIS A 20 -3.95 -11.26 24.38
C HIS A 20 -2.51 -11.42 24.83
N LEU A 21 -1.92 -12.60 24.60
CA LEU A 21 -0.55 -12.92 24.99
C LEU A 21 0.49 -12.03 24.28
N LEU A 22 0.31 -11.74 22.99
CA LEU A 22 1.22 -10.86 22.24
C LEU A 22 1.25 -9.44 22.84
N ILE A 23 0.10 -8.94 23.28
CA ILE A 23 -0.02 -7.61 23.90
C ILE A 23 0.55 -7.62 25.32
N GLU A 24 0.28 -8.65 26.12
CA GLU A 24 0.87 -8.79 27.46
C GLU A 24 2.40 -8.90 27.44
N GLN A 25 2.96 -9.56 26.43
CA GLN A 25 4.41 -9.68 26.23
C GLN A 25 5.08 -8.38 25.79
N LYS A 26 4.30 -7.32 25.55
CA LYS A 26 4.75 -6.02 25.10
C LYS A 26 5.59 -6.07 23.83
N GLU A 27 5.13 -6.83 22.82
CA GLU A 27 5.71 -6.75 21.48
C GLU A 27 5.64 -5.30 20.98
N GLU A 28 6.80 -4.65 20.85
CA GLU A 28 6.91 -3.20 20.64
C GLU A 28 6.17 -2.72 19.39
N ILE A 29 6.33 -3.46 18.27
CA ILE A 29 5.70 -3.09 17.00
C ILE A 29 4.17 -3.21 17.08
N LEU A 30 3.66 -4.31 17.66
CA LEU A 30 2.23 -4.49 17.85
C LEU A 30 1.63 -3.41 18.76
N ILE A 31 2.29 -3.08 19.88
CA ILE A 31 1.83 -2.00 20.77
C ILE A 31 1.76 -0.67 20.01
N ASN A 32 2.78 -0.35 19.22
CA ASN A 32 2.81 0.89 18.46
C ASN A 32 1.67 0.95 17.43
N ASP A 33 1.42 -0.14 16.70
CA ASP A 33 0.34 -0.23 15.72
C ASP A 33 -1.06 -0.11 16.35
N LEU A 34 -1.19 -0.57 17.60
CA LEU A 34 -2.45 -0.58 18.35
C LEU A 34 -2.72 0.70 19.15
N LYS A 35 -1.72 1.57 19.36
CA LYS A 35 -1.84 2.77 20.20
C LYS A 35 -2.99 3.70 19.77
N ASP A 36 -3.13 3.90 18.47
CA ASP A 36 -4.19 4.73 17.87
C ASP A 36 -5.31 3.90 17.23
N TYR A 37 -5.30 2.58 17.44
CA TYR A 37 -6.24 1.64 16.85
C TYR A 37 -7.41 1.38 17.80
N ASN A 38 -8.52 2.06 17.54
CA ASN A 38 -9.75 1.92 18.31
C ASN A 38 -10.79 1.21 17.45
N MET A 39 -11.04 -0.08 17.72
CA MET A 39 -11.98 -0.88 16.93
C MET A 39 -12.63 -2.01 17.72
N LYS A 40 -13.95 -2.09 17.63
CA LYS A 40 -14.77 -3.20 18.12
C LYS A 40 -15.09 -4.15 16.96
N ILE A 41 -14.65 -5.39 17.07
CA ILE A 41 -14.78 -6.39 16.01
C ILE A 41 -15.72 -7.49 16.48
N GLN A 42 -16.84 -7.66 15.77
CA GLN A 42 -17.71 -8.82 15.91
C GLN A 42 -17.23 -9.94 14.98
N TRP A 43 -17.12 -11.15 15.49
CA TRP A 43 -16.83 -12.36 14.73
C TRP A 43 -18.08 -13.24 14.68
N ILE A 44 -18.34 -13.80 13.50
CA ILE A 44 -19.42 -14.77 13.24
C ILE A 44 -18.80 -15.90 12.40
N ILE A 45 -18.76 -17.09 12.98
CA ILE A 45 -18.23 -18.30 12.35
C ILE A 45 -19.27 -19.40 12.58
N ASN A 46 -20.10 -19.68 11.57
CA ASN A 46 -21.28 -20.53 11.73
C ASN A 46 -22.17 -20.04 12.89
N GLU A 47 -22.44 -20.89 13.87
CA GLU A 47 -23.18 -20.55 15.08
C GLU A 47 -22.28 -19.94 16.18
N LEU A 48 -20.95 -19.99 16.02
CA LEU A 48 -20.01 -19.42 16.97
C LEU A 48 -19.94 -17.90 16.79
N LYS A 49 -19.97 -17.22 17.92
CA LYS A 49 -19.89 -15.76 18.00
C LYS A 49 -18.86 -15.36 19.04
N GLY A 50 -18.30 -14.18 18.84
CA GLY A 50 -17.43 -13.55 19.83
C GLY A 50 -17.01 -12.18 19.33
N TYR A 51 -16.48 -11.36 20.21
CA TYR A 51 -16.00 -10.04 19.84
C TYR A 51 -14.64 -9.73 20.44
N GLN A 52 -13.93 -8.83 19.79
CA GLN A 52 -12.68 -8.22 20.26
C GLN A 52 -12.89 -6.71 20.41
N VAL A 53 -12.27 -6.12 21.42
CA VAL A 53 -12.23 -4.66 21.60
C VAL A 53 -10.77 -4.25 21.69
N PHE A 54 -10.35 -3.42 20.74
CA PHE A 54 -9.07 -2.72 20.77
C PHE A 54 -9.35 -1.26 21.12
N GLU A 55 -8.73 -0.77 22.19
CA GLU A 55 -8.93 0.62 22.63
C GLU A 55 -7.65 1.16 23.28
N ASN A 56 -7.06 2.20 22.68
CA ASN A 56 -5.85 2.87 23.17
C ASN A 56 -4.68 1.93 23.53
N GLY A 57 -4.45 0.91 22.71
CA GLY A 57 -3.42 -0.12 22.94
C GLY A 57 -3.82 -1.23 23.92
N GLU A 58 -5.00 -1.16 24.54
CA GLU A 58 -5.57 -2.25 25.33
C GLU A 58 -6.38 -3.21 24.45
N TYR A 59 -6.50 -4.46 24.92
CA TYR A 59 -7.23 -5.51 24.22
C TYR A 59 -8.04 -6.37 25.18
N THR A 60 -9.31 -6.57 24.82
CA THR A 60 -10.20 -7.53 25.48
C THR A 60 -10.96 -8.34 24.43
N TYR A 61 -11.48 -9.50 24.84
CA TYR A 61 -12.33 -10.32 23.99
C TYR A 61 -13.43 -11.00 24.80
N THR A 62 -14.46 -11.46 24.13
CA THR A 62 -15.55 -12.24 24.72
C THR A 62 -16.03 -13.28 23.73
N LEU A 63 -16.32 -14.49 24.23
CA LEU A 63 -16.80 -15.63 23.45
C LEU A 63 -18.29 -15.85 23.71
N GLY A 64 -19.02 -16.28 22.69
CA GLY A 64 -20.44 -16.62 22.77
C GLY A 64 -21.41 -15.44 22.75
N GLU A 65 -20.91 -14.20 22.74
CA GLU A 65 -21.73 -12.99 22.81
C GLU A 65 -21.58 -12.11 21.56
N GLU A 66 -22.60 -11.28 21.33
CA GLU A 66 -22.58 -10.22 20.33
C GLU A 66 -22.40 -8.84 20.99
N ILE A 67 -21.59 -7.99 20.36
CA ILE A 67 -21.46 -6.60 20.76
C ILE A 67 -22.42 -5.71 19.97
N LYS A 68 -23.21 -4.88 20.67
CA LYS A 68 -24.25 -4.05 20.06
C LYS A 68 -23.71 -2.97 19.12
N ASP A 69 -22.49 -2.50 19.36
CA ASP A 69 -21.90 -1.36 18.68
C ASP A 69 -20.57 -1.69 18.00
N ALA A 70 -20.51 -2.85 17.36
CA ALA A 70 -19.38 -3.24 16.53
C ALA A 70 -19.04 -2.16 15.48
N ASP A 71 -17.76 -1.90 15.27
CA ASP A 71 -17.28 -1.07 14.15
C ASP A 71 -17.16 -1.93 12.89
N LEU A 72 -16.74 -3.18 13.07
CA LEU A 72 -16.54 -4.18 12.02
C LEU A 72 -17.19 -5.52 12.41
N THR A 73 -17.89 -6.15 11.47
CA THR A 73 -18.39 -7.52 11.62
C THR A 73 -17.74 -8.41 10.57
N LEU A 74 -17.08 -9.48 11.00
CA LEU A 74 -16.42 -10.49 10.19
C LEU A 74 -17.24 -11.78 10.20
N GLU A 75 -17.78 -12.14 9.05
CA GLU A 75 -18.66 -13.30 8.86
C GLU A 75 -18.01 -14.28 7.88
N PHE A 76 -17.68 -15.48 8.34
CA PHE A 76 -17.08 -16.53 7.50
C PHE A 76 -18.12 -17.25 6.66
N ALA A 77 -17.74 -17.63 5.45
CA ALA A 77 -18.66 -18.19 4.46
C ALA A 77 -18.50 -19.69 4.19
N ASP A 78 -17.41 -20.29 4.67
CA ASP A 78 -17.07 -21.69 4.38
C ASP A 78 -16.18 -22.30 5.47
N ASP A 79 -16.53 -23.47 5.97
CA ASP A 79 -15.87 -24.13 7.10
C ASP A 79 -14.43 -24.54 6.80
N ASP A 80 -14.19 -25.10 5.62
CA ASP A 80 -12.86 -25.56 5.21
C ASP A 80 -11.91 -24.37 5.07
N LEU A 81 -12.37 -23.27 4.47
CA LEU A 81 -11.60 -22.05 4.38
C LEU A 81 -11.41 -21.36 5.74
N THR A 82 -12.41 -21.41 6.61
CA THR A 82 -12.29 -20.93 8.00
C THR A 82 -11.21 -21.69 8.73
N LEU A 83 -11.18 -23.01 8.61
CA LEU A 83 -10.18 -23.85 9.25
C LEU A 83 -8.78 -23.52 8.73
N LYS A 84 -8.61 -23.42 7.40
CA LYS A 84 -7.35 -22.98 6.77
C LYS A 84 -6.91 -21.59 7.25
N PHE A 85 -7.86 -20.66 7.38
CA PHE A 85 -7.58 -19.31 7.86
C PHE A 85 -7.08 -19.33 9.31
N LEU A 86 -7.80 -19.99 10.21
CA LEU A 86 -7.43 -20.10 11.63
C LEU A 86 -6.10 -20.85 11.85
N LYS A 87 -5.78 -21.82 10.98
CA LYS A 87 -4.48 -22.51 10.92
C LYS A 87 -3.37 -21.68 10.26
N GLN A 88 -3.67 -20.51 9.71
CA GLN A 88 -2.75 -19.63 8.97
C GLN A 88 -2.16 -20.30 7.71
N GLU A 89 -2.93 -21.18 7.09
CA GLU A 89 -2.61 -21.88 5.84
C GLU A 89 -3.01 -21.06 4.60
N ILE A 90 -3.79 -19.99 4.77
CA ILE A 90 -4.08 -19.03 3.71
C ILE A 90 -2.89 -18.08 3.53
N GLY A 91 -2.28 -18.10 2.35
CA GLY A 91 -1.16 -17.22 1.97
C GLY A 91 -1.54 -16.02 1.10
N GLU A 92 -2.71 -16.05 0.47
CA GLU A 92 -3.20 -14.97 -0.39
C GLU A 92 -4.73 -14.89 -0.35
N TYR A 93 -5.26 -13.68 -0.56
CA TYR A 93 -6.67 -13.44 -0.84
C TYR A 93 -6.83 -12.22 -1.75
N SER A 94 -7.92 -12.17 -2.50
CA SER A 94 -8.39 -10.98 -3.19
C SER A 94 -9.57 -10.37 -2.42
N TYR A 95 -9.85 -9.09 -2.64
CA TYR A 95 -11.02 -8.44 -2.04
C TYR A 95 -11.87 -7.75 -3.09
N VAL A 96 -13.17 -7.78 -2.88
CA VAL A 96 -14.15 -6.98 -3.64
C VAL A 96 -14.89 -6.10 -2.66
N TYR A 97 -14.85 -4.79 -2.88
CA TYR A 97 -15.62 -3.83 -2.10
C TYR A 97 -16.91 -3.46 -2.83
N TYR A 98 -18.05 -3.67 -2.16
CA TYR A 98 -19.37 -3.30 -2.66
C TYR A 98 -20.33 -3.00 -1.49
N ASN A 99 -21.06 -1.89 -1.57
CA ASN A 99 -22.10 -1.51 -0.61
C ASN A 99 -21.64 -1.56 0.87
N ARG A 100 -20.49 -0.94 1.18
CA ARG A 100 -19.88 -0.90 2.53
C ARG A 100 -19.50 -2.27 3.13
N LYS A 101 -19.41 -3.28 2.27
CA LYS A 101 -18.89 -4.60 2.62
C LYS A 101 -17.69 -4.87 1.74
N PHE A 102 -16.64 -5.43 2.32
CA PHE A 102 -15.61 -6.06 1.52
C PHE A 102 -15.68 -7.57 1.72
N LYS A 103 -15.69 -8.29 0.60
CA LYS A 103 -15.68 -9.75 0.57
C LYS A 103 -14.27 -10.19 0.24
N LEU A 104 -13.71 -11.05 1.06
CA LEU A 104 -12.44 -11.69 0.80
C LEU A 104 -12.67 -13.00 0.07
N TYR A 105 -11.88 -13.24 -0.96
CA TYR A 105 -11.94 -14.44 -1.77
C TYR A 105 -10.56 -15.12 -1.79
N TYR A 106 -10.56 -16.41 -1.49
CA TYR A 106 -9.38 -17.26 -1.58
C TYR A 106 -9.23 -17.76 -3.03
N PRO A 107 -8.09 -17.53 -3.70
CA PRO A 107 -7.83 -18.08 -5.03
C PRO A 107 -7.59 -19.58 -4.95
N GLU A 108 -8.46 -20.38 -5.57
CA GLU A 108 -8.34 -21.85 -5.57
C GLU A 108 -7.47 -22.35 -6.72
N SER A 109 -7.56 -21.72 -7.88
CA SER A 109 -6.78 -22.08 -9.07
C SER A 109 -6.66 -20.91 -10.05
N ARG A 110 -5.67 -21.02 -10.95
CA ARG A 110 -5.46 -20.11 -12.09
C ARG A 110 -5.31 -20.97 -13.35
N GLU A 111 -5.98 -20.58 -14.43
CA GLU A 111 -5.90 -21.25 -15.73
C GLU A 111 -5.56 -20.25 -16.84
N GLU A 112 -4.72 -20.64 -17.79
CA GLU A 112 -4.43 -19.86 -18.99
C GLU A 112 -5.40 -20.28 -20.12
N ILE A 113 -6.16 -19.33 -20.65
CA ILE A 113 -7.14 -19.53 -21.72
C ILE A 113 -6.72 -18.72 -22.93
N GLU A 114 -6.66 -19.36 -24.10
CA GLU A 114 -6.43 -18.67 -25.37
C GLU A 114 -7.69 -17.94 -25.83
N LYS A 115 -7.59 -16.63 -26.08
CA LYS A 115 -8.66 -15.82 -26.70
C LYS A 115 -8.19 -15.26 -28.04
N GLU A 116 -9.12 -14.75 -28.85
CA GLU A 116 -8.80 -14.06 -30.11
C GLU A 116 -7.83 -12.87 -29.91
N THR A 117 -7.83 -12.28 -28.73
CA THR A 117 -6.96 -11.17 -28.31
C THR A 117 -5.62 -11.62 -27.72
N GLY A 118 -5.33 -12.92 -27.70
CA GLY A 118 -4.16 -13.55 -27.07
C GLY A 118 -4.47 -14.31 -25.77
N PRO A 119 -3.46 -14.92 -25.15
CA PRO A 119 -3.62 -15.69 -23.92
C PRO A 119 -4.04 -14.80 -22.74
N VAL A 120 -4.98 -15.28 -21.93
CA VAL A 120 -5.48 -14.59 -20.73
C VAL A 120 -5.52 -15.57 -19.55
N ILE A 121 -5.07 -15.13 -18.38
CA ILE A 121 -5.16 -15.90 -17.14
C ILE A 121 -6.49 -15.62 -16.43
N VAL A 122 -7.21 -16.69 -16.09
CA VAL A 122 -8.47 -16.67 -15.33
C VAL A 122 -8.23 -17.26 -13.94
N GLN A 123 -8.69 -16.56 -12.89
CA GLN A 123 -8.57 -17.00 -11.51
C GLN A 123 -9.91 -17.47 -10.97
N HIS A 124 -9.99 -18.72 -10.52
CA HIS A 124 -11.13 -19.28 -9.80
C HIS A 124 -10.95 -19.01 -8.30
N SER A 125 -11.97 -18.43 -7.66
CA SER A 125 -11.87 -18.02 -6.26
C SER A 125 -13.11 -18.41 -5.47
N LYS A 126 -12.91 -18.81 -4.21
CA LYS A 126 -13.99 -19.16 -3.26
C LYS A 126 -14.14 -18.09 -2.19
N HIS A 127 -15.37 -17.79 -1.81
CA HIS A 127 -15.67 -16.75 -0.83
C HIS A 127 -15.20 -17.20 0.56
N LEU A 128 -14.28 -16.47 1.16
CA LEU A 128 -13.69 -16.75 2.46
C LEU A 128 -14.52 -16.12 3.58
N LEU A 129 -14.62 -14.79 3.57
CA LEU A 129 -15.35 -14.04 4.60
C LEU A 129 -15.87 -12.71 4.06
N THR A 130 -16.97 -12.24 4.64
CA THR A 130 -17.52 -10.90 4.46
C THR A 130 -17.20 -10.05 5.67
N ALA A 131 -16.67 -8.87 5.42
CA ALA A 131 -16.42 -7.86 6.43
C ALA A 131 -17.33 -6.65 6.18
N GLY A 132 -18.22 -6.38 7.13
CA GLY A 132 -19.21 -5.31 7.06
C GLY A 132 -18.98 -4.22 8.09
N TYR A 133 -19.09 -2.96 7.66
CA TYR A 133 -18.99 -1.81 8.56
C TYR A 133 -20.35 -1.41 9.13
N THR A 134 -20.49 -1.46 10.45
CA THR A 134 -21.81 -1.33 11.11
C THR A 134 -22.14 0.11 11.55
N LYS A 135 -21.13 0.97 11.79
CA LYS A 135 -21.33 2.39 12.17
C LYS A 135 -21.35 3.39 11.00
N GLY A 136 -21.42 2.92 9.76
CA GLY A 136 -21.36 3.78 8.57
C GLY A 136 -19.99 4.43 8.30
N ILE A 137 -18.99 4.17 9.15
CA ILE A 137 -17.59 4.48 8.93
C ILE A 137 -17.01 3.39 8.06
N VAL A 138 -16.55 3.73 6.85
CA VAL A 138 -15.90 2.78 5.94
C VAL A 138 -14.40 2.88 6.14
N TYR A 139 -13.76 1.80 6.58
CA TYR A 139 -12.31 1.70 6.65
C TYR A 139 -11.74 1.13 5.34
N HIS A 140 -10.48 1.42 5.05
CA HIS A 140 -9.78 0.74 3.96
C HIS A 140 -9.43 -0.69 4.40
N PRO A 141 -9.49 -1.72 3.52
CA PRO A 141 -9.20 -3.12 3.89
C PRO A 141 -7.85 -3.34 4.60
N PHE A 142 -6.87 -2.46 4.38
CA PHE A 142 -5.59 -2.48 5.11
C PHE A 142 -5.74 -2.38 6.63
N VAL A 143 -6.86 -1.84 7.15
CA VAL A 143 -7.17 -1.83 8.59
C VAL A 143 -7.13 -3.23 9.19
N LEU A 144 -7.46 -4.26 8.41
CA LEU A 144 -7.38 -5.65 8.86
C LEU A 144 -5.97 -6.08 9.20
N SER A 145 -4.93 -5.50 8.58
CA SER A 145 -3.54 -5.90 8.85
C SER A 145 -3.16 -5.66 10.31
N LYS A 146 -3.85 -4.77 11.02
CA LYS A 146 -3.64 -4.50 12.45
C LYS A 146 -4.21 -5.60 13.36
N ILE A 147 -5.03 -6.50 12.82
CA ILE A 147 -5.52 -7.69 13.54
C ILE A 147 -4.47 -8.80 13.36
N PRO A 148 -3.88 -9.37 14.43
CA PRO A 148 -2.71 -10.24 14.32
C PRO A 148 -2.86 -11.46 13.39
N ILE A 149 -4.05 -12.06 13.30
CA ILE A 149 -4.26 -13.19 12.38
C ILE A 149 -4.19 -12.76 10.91
N PHE A 150 -4.70 -11.57 10.57
CA PHE A 150 -4.62 -11.02 9.21
C PHE A 150 -3.24 -10.45 8.91
N ARG A 151 -2.53 -9.91 9.92
CA ARG A 151 -1.15 -9.40 9.79
C ARG A 151 -0.27 -10.42 9.08
N LYS A 152 -0.26 -11.67 9.55
CA LYS A 152 0.56 -12.74 8.97
C LYS A 152 0.17 -13.09 7.53
N VAL A 153 -1.11 -13.05 7.19
CA VAL A 153 -1.57 -13.30 5.82
C VAL A 153 -1.12 -12.16 4.90
N ILE A 154 -1.24 -10.92 5.36
CA ILE A 154 -0.81 -9.74 4.62
C ILE A 154 0.72 -9.70 4.50
N GLU A 155 1.47 -10.05 5.53
CA GLU A 155 2.94 -10.17 5.47
C GLU A 155 3.37 -11.23 4.45
N LYS A 156 2.71 -12.40 4.41
CA LYS A 156 2.98 -13.43 3.40
C LYS A 156 2.64 -12.96 1.98
N LEU A 157 1.53 -12.22 1.83
CA LEU A 157 1.11 -11.69 0.54
C LEU A 157 2.05 -10.59 0.04
N PHE A 158 2.36 -9.63 0.90
CA PHE A 158 3.16 -8.47 0.55
C PHE A 158 4.64 -8.76 0.52
N GLN A 159 5.14 -9.72 1.29
CA GLN A 159 6.57 -10.02 1.45
C GLN A 159 7.39 -8.73 1.65
N PRO A 160 7.11 -7.90 2.67
CA PRO A 160 7.70 -6.57 2.82
C PRO A 160 9.23 -6.56 2.72
N GLU A 161 9.88 -7.64 3.17
CA GLU A 161 11.32 -7.86 3.12
C GLU A 161 11.90 -7.99 1.70
N LYS A 162 11.06 -8.34 0.72
CA LYS A 162 11.43 -8.46 -0.69
C LYS A 162 10.98 -7.26 -1.53
N ASN A 163 10.29 -6.30 -0.92
CA ASN A 163 9.81 -5.10 -1.60
C ASN A 163 10.64 -3.91 -1.16
N GLU A 164 10.95 -3.03 -2.10
CA GLU A 164 11.70 -1.81 -1.85
C GLU A 164 11.09 -0.71 -2.70
N GLY A 165 10.66 0.37 -2.07
CA GLY A 165 10.01 1.49 -2.72
C GLY A 165 10.56 2.83 -2.27
N SER A 166 10.56 3.82 -3.17
CA SER A 166 10.98 5.19 -2.86
C SER A 166 10.06 6.21 -3.52
N TYR A 167 9.66 7.23 -2.76
CA TYR A 167 9.03 8.43 -3.31
C TYR A 167 10.11 9.45 -3.64
N ILE A 168 10.04 10.07 -4.82
CA ILE A 168 11.00 11.12 -5.16
C ILE A 168 10.34 12.49 -5.02
N PRO A 169 10.95 13.43 -4.28
CA PRO A 169 10.44 14.78 -4.16
C PRO A 169 10.50 15.51 -5.51
N ILE A 170 9.34 15.95 -6.01
CA ILE A 170 9.23 16.61 -7.33
C ILE A 170 9.87 17.99 -7.44
N ASN A 171 10.18 18.62 -6.30
CA ASN A 171 10.64 20.01 -6.25
C ASN A 171 12.11 20.15 -5.81
N THR A 172 12.81 19.05 -5.57
CA THR A 172 14.21 19.10 -5.13
C THR A 172 15.12 19.14 -6.35
N THR A 173 16.04 20.09 -6.38
CA THR A 173 17.14 20.16 -7.36
C THR A 173 18.44 19.66 -6.72
N LEU A 174 19.38 19.17 -7.54
CA LEU A 174 20.67 18.63 -7.06
C LEU A 174 21.72 19.70 -6.72
N GLY A 175 21.34 20.95 -6.49
CA GLY A 175 22.32 22.04 -6.39
C GLY A 175 23.13 22.20 -7.68
N THR A 176 24.42 22.58 -7.57
CA THR A 176 25.25 23.18 -8.64
C THR A 176 25.55 22.32 -9.88
N PHE A 177 24.88 21.19 -10.10
CA PHE A 177 25.09 20.33 -11.28
C PHE A 177 23.76 19.94 -11.97
N ASP A 178 23.60 20.53 -13.16
CA ASP A 178 22.50 20.49 -14.13
C ASP A 178 21.14 21.00 -13.64
N ASN A 179 20.53 21.86 -14.45
CA ASN A 179 19.19 22.45 -14.28
C ASN A 179 18.03 21.43 -14.39
N GLN A 180 18.25 20.16 -14.06
CA GLN A 180 17.20 19.13 -14.06
C GLN A 180 16.77 18.80 -12.63
N PRO A 181 15.45 18.70 -12.37
CA PRO A 181 14.94 18.21 -11.09
C PRO A 181 15.47 16.80 -10.76
N LEU A 182 15.77 16.55 -9.48
CA LEU A 182 16.23 15.25 -8.96
C LEU A 182 15.39 14.05 -9.44
N PRO A 183 14.03 14.09 -9.43
CA PRO A 183 13.22 12.99 -9.94
C PRO A 183 13.48 12.63 -11.39
N GLN A 184 13.76 13.62 -12.23
CA GLN A 184 13.93 13.38 -13.65
C GLN A 184 15.20 12.57 -13.90
N LYS A 185 16.34 12.97 -13.33
CA LYS A 185 17.61 12.25 -13.51
C LYS A 185 17.54 10.81 -13.02
N LEU A 186 16.95 10.59 -11.85
CA LEU A 186 16.86 9.28 -11.24
C LEU A 186 15.98 8.32 -12.04
N ILE A 187 14.84 8.80 -12.51
CA ILE A 187 13.92 8.00 -13.33
C ILE A 187 14.52 7.74 -14.71
N GLU A 188 15.13 8.76 -15.33
CA GLU A 188 15.82 8.63 -16.62
C GLU A 188 16.95 7.61 -16.56
N TYR A 189 17.69 7.52 -15.45
CA TYR A 189 18.72 6.50 -15.23
C TYR A 189 18.18 5.07 -15.43
N PHE A 190 17.08 4.72 -14.76
CA PHE A 190 16.50 3.37 -14.87
C PHE A 190 15.83 3.13 -16.23
N ILE A 191 15.22 4.15 -16.83
CA ILE A 191 14.66 4.07 -18.19
C ILE A 191 15.75 3.81 -19.22
N ASP A 192 16.89 4.47 -19.10
CA ASP A 192 18.00 4.33 -20.06
C ASP A 192 18.71 3.00 -19.92
N LYS A 193 18.75 2.44 -18.71
CA LYS A 193 19.38 1.15 -18.43
C LYS A 193 18.57 -0.05 -18.94
N THR A 194 17.24 0.06 -19.02
CA THR A 194 16.39 -1.11 -19.28
C THR A 194 16.17 -1.45 -20.75
N ASN A 195 15.94 -2.73 -21.06
CA ASN A 195 15.61 -3.21 -22.41
C ASN A 195 14.11 -3.17 -22.73
N TYR A 196 13.26 -3.36 -21.72
CA TYR A 196 11.82 -3.48 -21.89
C TYR A 196 11.09 -2.50 -20.97
N ILE A 197 10.15 -1.77 -21.56
CA ILE A 197 9.29 -0.83 -20.84
C ILE A 197 7.86 -1.13 -21.25
N TYR A 198 7.02 -1.43 -20.26
CA TYR A 198 5.59 -1.57 -20.46
C TYR A 198 4.86 -0.48 -19.68
N ILE A 199 3.83 0.10 -20.27
CA ILE A 199 2.96 1.05 -19.57
C ILE A 199 1.52 0.58 -19.63
N GLN A 200 0.81 0.69 -18.50
CA GLN A 200 -0.63 0.55 -18.49
C GLN A 200 -1.29 1.76 -19.15
N ASN A 201 -2.38 1.55 -19.88
CA ASN A 201 -3.12 2.65 -20.52
C ASN A 201 -3.88 3.49 -19.49
N ILE A 202 -4.17 2.93 -18.32
CA ILE A 202 -4.96 3.57 -17.27
C ILE A 202 -4.38 3.23 -15.89
N CYS A 203 -4.38 4.20 -14.97
CA CYS A 203 -4.04 3.93 -13.57
C CYS A 203 -5.23 3.27 -12.87
N GLY A 204 -5.07 2.03 -12.42
CA GLY A 204 -6.13 1.27 -11.72
C GLY A 204 -6.71 2.00 -10.51
N CYS A 205 -5.86 2.65 -9.70
CA CYS A 205 -6.30 3.42 -8.54
C CYS A 205 -7.19 4.61 -8.92
N ARG A 206 -6.77 5.41 -9.91
CA ARG A 206 -7.54 6.58 -10.38
C ARG A 206 -8.82 6.18 -11.09
N ALA A 207 -8.80 5.07 -11.83
CA ALA A 207 -9.97 4.53 -12.49
C ALA A 207 -11.00 4.02 -11.49
N TYR A 208 -10.56 3.23 -10.50
CA TYR A 208 -11.43 2.65 -9.47
C TYR A 208 -12.17 3.72 -8.66
N HIS A 209 -11.47 4.80 -8.31
CA HIS A 209 -12.03 5.91 -7.55
C HIS A 209 -12.69 7.00 -8.42
N ASP A 210 -12.80 6.80 -9.74
CA ASP A 210 -13.29 7.79 -10.68
C ASP A 210 -12.67 9.20 -10.47
N CYS A 211 -11.34 9.24 -10.37
CA CYS A 211 -10.57 10.45 -10.01
C CYS A 211 -10.93 11.66 -10.87
N GLN A 212 -11.20 12.80 -10.24
CA GLN A 212 -11.51 14.07 -10.91
C GLN A 212 -10.33 15.05 -10.91
N ASP A 213 -9.32 14.82 -10.06
CA ASP A 213 -8.21 15.75 -9.85
C ASP A 213 -7.02 15.49 -10.78
N HIS A 214 -6.90 14.27 -11.30
CA HIS A 214 -5.71 13.81 -12.03
C HIS A 214 -6.07 12.92 -13.23
N GLU A 215 -5.19 12.89 -14.22
CA GLU A 215 -5.44 12.16 -15.47
C GLU A 215 -5.39 10.64 -15.27
N LYS A 216 -6.50 9.97 -15.60
CA LYS A 216 -6.65 8.51 -15.47
C LYS A 216 -5.73 7.75 -16.43
N PHE A 217 -5.46 8.32 -17.61
CA PHE A 217 -4.69 7.70 -18.70
C PHE A 217 -3.16 7.79 -18.55
N ILE A 218 -2.68 8.25 -17.40
CA ILE A 218 -1.28 8.11 -17.01
C ILE A 218 -1.20 6.83 -16.17
N GLY A 219 -0.96 5.67 -16.77
CA GLY A 219 -0.89 4.40 -16.04
C GLY A 219 0.46 4.15 -15.36
N CYS A 220 0.54 3.07 -14.58
CA CYS A 220 1.81 2.61 -14.03
C CYS A 220 2.72 2.08 -15.14
N MET A 221 4.02 2.24 -14.94
CA MET A 221 5.07 1.80 -15.85
C MET A 221 5.91 0.71 -15.19
N TYR A 222 6.33 -0.28 -15.98
CA TYR A 222 7.15 -1.39 -15.52
C TYR A 222 8.41 -1.47 -16.38
N LEU A 223 9.54 -1.73 -15.74
CA LEU A 223 10.88 -1.76 -16.34
C LEU A 223 11.58 -3.07 -15.99
N GLY A 224 12.44 -3.56 -16.88
CA GLY A 224 13.27 -4.74 -16.66
C GLY A 224 12.90 -5.94 -17.53
N ASP A 225 13.78 -6.93 -17.57
CA ASP A 225 13.66 -8.06 -18.50
C ASP A 225 12.49 -9.01 -18.20
N ASP A 226 11.99 -9.06 -16.96
CA ASP A 226 10.81 -9.87 -16.61
C ASP A 226 9.54 -9.30 -17.26
N VAL A 227 9.52 -7.98 -17.53
CA VAL A 227 8.38 -7.25 -18.11
C VAL A 227 8.02 -7.77 -19.51
N LYS A 228 8.98 -8.32 -20.26
CA LYS A 228 8.72 -8.91 -21.59
C LYS A 228 7.73 -10.08 -21.55
N ASN A 229 7.55 -10.70 -20.38
CA ASN A 229 6.66 -11.84 -20.17
C ASN A 229 5.20 -11.41 -19.89
N LEU A 230 4.90 -10.10 -19.86
CA LEU A 230 3.53 -9.60 -19.68
C LEU A 230 2.62 -10.05 -20.84
N LYS A 231 1.60 -10.84 -20.50
CA LYS A 231 0.56 -11.33 -21.42
C LYS A 231 -0.76 -10.57 -21.21
N HIS A 232 -0.75 -9.27 -21.47
CA HIS A 232 -1.95 -8.44 -21.32
C HIS A 232 -2.48 -7.98 -22.67
N PRO A 233 -3.81 -7.93 -22.83
CA PRO A 233 -4.41 -7.49 -24.08
C PRO A 233 -4.17 -5.98 -24.27
N PRO A 234 -4.08 -5.48 -25.52
CA PRO A 234 -3.61 -4.12 -25.83
C PRO A 234 -4.42 -3.00 -25.16
N GLU A 235 -5.68 -3.24 -24.81
CA GLU A 235 -6.53 -2.30 -24.08
C GLU A 235 -6.04 -2.03 -22.65
N LYS A 236 -5.30 -2.96 -22.04
CA LYS A 236 -4.75 -2.79 -20.68
C LYS A 236 -3.43 -2.03 -20.66
N GLY A 237 -2.64 -2.10 -21.73
CA GLY A 237 -1.35 -1.44 -21.83
C GLY A 237 -0.53 -1.87 -23.04
N ARG A 238 0.68 -1.35 -23.15
CA ARG A 238 1.56 -1.57 -24.30
C ARG A 238 3.04 -1.40 -23.94
N PHE A 239 3.91 -2.01 -24.73
CA PHE A 239 5.34 -1.69 -24.71
C PHE A 239 5.60 -0.30 -25.33
N ILE A 240 6.54 0.43 -24.76
CA ILE A 240 6.87 1.80 -25.17
C ILE A 240 8.37 2.00 -25.30
N THR A 241 8.75 3.02 -26.06
CA THR A 241 10.15 3.46 -26.17
C THR A 241 10.61 4.23 -24.93
N ARG A 242 11.92 4.34 -24.74
CA ARG A 242 12.53 5.18 -23.68
C ARG A 242 12.07 6.64 -23.77
N GLU A 243 12.00 7.19 -24.98
CA GLU A 243 11.54 8.57 -25.20
C GLU A 243 10.08 8.78 -24.79
N GLU A 244 9.20 7.82 -25.12
CA GLU A 244 7.81 7.85 -24.66
C GLU A 244 7.70 7.73 -23.13
N ALA A 245 8.56 6.92 -22.50
CA ALA A 245 8.60 6.76 -21.05
C ALA A 245 8.99 8.07 -20.37
N LYS A 246 10.08 8.71 -20.80
CA LYS A 246 10.53 10.01 -20.27
C LYS A 246 9.47 11.10 -20.43
N LYS A 247 8.81 11.15 -21.60
CA LYS A 247 7.68 12.08 -21.84
C LYS A 247 6.51 11.83 -20.89
N THR A 248 6.20 10.57 -20.60
CA THR A 248 5.14 10.19 -19.66
C THR A 248 5.46 10.66 -18.24
N VAL A 249 6.69 10.45 -17.77
CA VAL A 249 7.14 10.88 -16.45
C VAL A 249 7.00 12.40 -16.29
N LYS A 250 7.45 13.16 -17.29
CA LYS A 250 7.28 14.62 -17.32
C LYS A 250 5.80 15.02 -17.22
N LYS A 251 4.94 14.41 -18.05
CA LYS A 251 3.48 14.66 -18.03
C LYS A 251 2.87 14.33 -16.67
N ALA A 252 3.33 13.26 -16.02
CA ALA A 252 2.84 12.87 -14.69
C ALA A 252 3.19 13.92 -13.63
N ILE A 253 4.43 14.40 -13.60
CA ILE A 253 4.88 15.44 -12.68
C ILE A 253 4.14 16.76 -12.92
N GLU A 254 3.96 17.17 -14.18
CA GLU A 254 3.16 18.34 -14.56
C GLU A 254 1.69 18.22 -14.13
N ASN A 255 1.16 16.99 -14.08
CA ASN A 255 -0.18 16.70 -13.55
C ASN A 255 -0.24 16.64 -12.00
N GLY A 256 0.85 16.97 -11.29
CA GLY A 256 0.92 16.94 -9.83
C GLY A 256 1.05 15.53 -9.22
N LEU A 257 1.41 14.54 -10.04
CA LEU A 257 1.65 13.17 -9.58
C LEU A 257 3.08 13.02 -9.08
N ILE A 258 3.24 12.20 -8.04
CA ILE A 258 4.56 11.89 -7.48
C ILE A 258 5.03 10.54 -8.00
N PRO A 259 6.16 10.49 -8.74
CA PRO A 259 6.78 9.24 -9.10
C PRO A 259 7.20 8.46 -7.86
N THR A 260 6.85 7.18 -7.86
CA THR A 260 7.25 6.20 -6.85
C THR A 260 7.75 5.00 -7.59
N PHE A 261 8.91 4.45 -7.22
CA PHE A 261 9.45 3.31 -7.94
C PHE A 261 10.27 2.39 -7.04
N GLY A 262 10.53 1.19 -7.56
CA GLY A 262 11.31 0.15 -6.90
C GLY A 262 10.79 -1.23 -7.25
N ARG A 263 11.12 -2.23 -6.43
CA ARG A 263 10.69 -3.62 -6.64
C ARG A 263 9.45 -3.92 -5.81
N PHE A 264 8.38 -4.34 -6.48
CA PHE A 264 7.14 -4.70 -5.81
C PHE A 264 6.62 -6.06 -6.29
N ILE A 265 6.92 -7.12 -5.51
CA ILE A 265 6.55 -8.50 -5.87
C ILE A 265 5.05 -8.69 -6.00
N VAL A 266 4.27 -7.95 -5.20
CA VAL A 266 2.80 -7.98 -5.29
C VAL A 266 2.33 -7.52 -6.67
N GLU A 267 3.01 -6.56 -7.28
CA GLU A 267 2.62 -6.04 -8.59
C GLU A 267 2.96 -7.01 -9.71
N SER A 268 4.17 -7.59 -9.74
CA SER A 268 4.52 -8.63 -10.72
C SER A 268 3.60 -9.84 -10.61
N THR A 269 3.33 -10.30 -9.38
CA THR A 269 2.37 -11.39 -9.11
C THR A 269 0.97 -11.05 -9.60
N SER A 270 0.48 -9.83 -9.33
CA SER A 270 -0.84 -9.36 -9.78
C SER A 270 -0.96 -9.28 -11.31
N LEU A 271 0.17 -9.08 -11.99
CA LEU A 271 0.28 -9.07 -13.44
C LEU A 271 0.61 -10.46 -14.02
N SER A 272 0.64 -11.48 -13.18
CA SER A 272 1.00 -12.85 -13.53
C SER A 272 2.37 -12.98 -14.20
N VAL A 273 3.33 -12.20 -13.71
CA VAL A 273 4.74 -12.25 -14.12
C VAL A 273 5.55 -12.83 -12.97
N GLU A 274 6.38 -13.83 -13.27
CA GLU A 274 7.37 -14.31 -12.32
C GLU A 274 8.45 -13.24 -12.10
N ASP A 275 8.70 -12.90 -10.84
CA ASP A 275 9.71 -11.91 -10.46
C ASP A 275 11.05 -12.60 -10.18
N THR A 276 11.96 -12.51 -11.15
CA THR A 276 13.33 -13.05 -11.04
C THR A 276 14.30 -12.05 -10.43
N GLY A 277 13.80 -10.94 -9.91
CA GLY A 277 14.59 -9.77 -9.53
C GLY A 277 14.81 -8.78 -10.67
N ARG A 278 14.11 -8.95 -11.80
CA ARG A 278 14.25 -8.09 -12.99
C ARG A 278 12.93 -7.44 -13.39
N PHE A 279 12.09 -7.17 -12.39
CA PHE A 279 10.83 -6.46 -12.49
C PHE A 279 10.84 -5.24 -11.55
N MET A 280 10.91 -4.04 -12.13
CA MET A 280 10.76 -2.78 -11.41
C MET A 280 9.42 -2.16 -11.74
N SER A 281 8.72 -1.67 -10.73
CA SER A 281 7.53 -0.87 -10.92
C SER A 281 7.78 0.62 -10.73
N MET A 282 7.03 1.40 -11.47
CA MET A 282 6.99 2.85 -11.39
C MET A 282 5.53 3.32 -11.42
N CYS A 283 5.07 3.79 -10.27
CA CYS A 283 3.76 4.38 -10.08
C CYS A 283 3.83 5.91 -10.13
N PHE A 284 2.74 6.55 -10.57
CA PHE A 284 2.57 8.00 -10.52
C PHE A 284 1.46 8.33 -9.52
N CYS A 285 1.82 8.42 -8.24
CA CYS A 285 0.90 8.47 -7.13
C CYS A 285 0.24 9.86 -7.00
N CYS A 286 -1.09 9.89 -6.94
CA CYS A 286 -1.88 11.08 -6.58
C CYS A 286 -2.09 11.17 -5.07
N SER A 287 -2.52 12.34 -4.58
CA SER A 287 -2.89 12.51 -3.17
C SER A 287 -4.25 11.89 -2.81
N CYS A 288 -5.17 11.79 -3.79
CA CYS A 288 -6.56 11.41 -3.53
C CYS A 288 -6.82 9.89 -3.62
N CYS A 289 -6.31 9.21 -4.65
CA CYS A 289 -6.70 7.82 -4.98
C CYS A 289 -5.63 6.76 -4.73
N CYS A 290 -4.39 7.14 -4.40
CA CYS A 290 -3.28 6.19 -4.40
C CYS A 290 -3.41 5.11 -3.31
N VAL A 291 -3.35 3.83 -3.72
CA VAL A 291 -3.38 2.68 -2.80
C VAL A 291 -2.22 2.70 -1.81
N ASN A 292 -1.02 3.12 -2.22
CA ASN A 292 0.12 3.24 -1.32
C ASN A 292 -0.15 4.28 -0.23
N GLY A 293 -0.80 5.40 -0.56
CA GLY A 293 -1.25 6.38 0.44
C GLY A 293 -2.25 5.77 1.43
N LYS A 294 -3.20 4.97 0.93
CA LYS A 294 -4.15 4.24 1.79
C LYS A 294 -3.47 3.18 2.64
N MET A 295 -2.43 2.52 2.13
CA MET A 295 -1.59 1.60 2.89
C MET A 295 -0.91 2.35 4.03
N MET A 296 -0.19 3.43 3.74
CA MET A 296 0.53 4.22 4.75
C MET A 296 -0.38 4.86 5.82
N GLN A 297 -1.68 5.02 5.53
CA GLN A 297 -2.67 5.56 6.48
C GLN A 297 -3.28 4.49 7.39
N ASN A 298 -3.36 3.24 6.93
CA ASN A 298 -4.24 2.24 7.56
C ASN A 298 -3.53 0.94 7.94
N ALA A 299 -2.36 0.66 7.36
CA ALA A 299 -1.64 -0.58 7.54
C ALA A 299 -0.78 -0.62 8.82
N THR A 300 -0.06 -1.72 9.01
CA THR A 300 0.91 -1.93 10.10
C THR A 300 2.25 -1.26 9.81
N THR A 301 3.05 -1.09 10.86
CA THR A 301 4.40 -0.52 10.77
C THR A 301 5.31 -1.31 9.81
N GLU A 302 5.16 -2.64 9.70
CA GLU A 302 5.93 -3.45 8.72
C GLU A 302 5.67 -3.02 7.28
N LEU A 303 4.40 -2.82 6.92
CA LEU A 303 4.02 -2.40 5.57
C LEU A 303 4.50 -0.98 5.27
N HIS A 304 4.60 -0.13 6.29
CA HIS A 304 5.18 1.20 6.13
C HIS A 304 6.66 1.13 5.73
N GLY A 305 7.39 0.11 6.20
CA GLY A 305 8.82 -0.10 5.91
C GLY A 305 9.15 -0.40 4.45
N VAL A 306 8.15 -0.75 3.62
CA VAL A 306 8.33 -0.95 2.17
C VAL A 306 8.79 0.34 1.48
N PHE A 307 8.27 1.49 1.92
CA PHE A 307 8.62 2.77 1.34
C PHE A 307 9.63 3.50 2.23
N LYS A 308 10.86 3.65 1.71
CA LYS A 308 11.94 4.29 2.45
C LYS A 308 12.16 5.71 1.97
N ARG A 309 12.24 6.63 2.92
CA ARG A 309 12.69 8.00 2.67
C ARG A 309 14.10 7.97 2.06
N MET A 310 14.37 8.94 1.19
CA MET A 310 15.73 9.18 0.71
C MET A 310 16.59 9.69 1.87
N GLU A 311 17.77 9.12 2.04
CA GLU A 311 18.71 9.56 3.08
C GLU A 311 19.15 11.01 2.83
N GLY A 312 19.33 11.79 3.90
CA GLY A 312 19.76 13.18 3.81
C GLY A 312 18.65 14.18 3.42
N LEU A 313 17.44 13.69 3.13
CA LEU A 313 16.30 14.53 2.81
C LEU A 313 15.70 15.11 4.10
N THR A 314 15.54 16.43 4.20
CA THR A 314 14.91 17.12 5.34
C THR A 314 13.69 17.91 4.87
N VAL A 315 12.62 17.90 5.66
CA VAL A 315 11.41 18.72 5.41
C VAL A 315 11.22 19.63 6.61
N GLU A 316 11.35 20.94 6.41
CA GLU A 316 11.28 21.94 7.47
C GLU A 316 10.15 22.93 7.24
N VAL A 317 9.62 23.48 8.34
CA VAL A 317 8.61 24.53 8.31
C VAL A 317 9.21 25.81 8.90
N ASP A 318 9.17 26.89 8.14
CA ASP A 318 9.49 28.24 8.59
C ASP A 318 8.31 28.78 9.42
N PRO A 319 8.45 28.90 10.75
CA PRO A 319 7.35 29.31 11.61
C PRO A 319 6.91 30.76 11.38
N GLU A 320 7.79 31.62 10.84
CA GLU A 320 7.46 33.03 10.58
C GLU A 320 6.56 33.18 9.36
N LYS A 321 6.75 32.32 8.35
CA LYS A 321 5.91 32.29 7.13
C LYS A 321 4.66 31.44 7.28
N CYS A 322 4.68 30.46 8.19
CA CYS A 322 3.56 29.54 8.34
C CYS A 322 2.38 30.23 9.04
N VAL A 323 1.27 30.40 8.33
CA VAL A 323 0.04 30.99 8.88
C VAL A 323 -0.98 29.95 9.37
N GLY A 324 -0.60 28.67 9.41
CA GLY A 324 -1.50 27.60 9.88
C GLY A 324 -2.69 27.30 8.97
N CYS A 325 -2.63 27.67 7.69
CA CYS A 325 -3.78 27.56 6.76
C CYS A 325 -4.25 26.13 6.44
N GLY A 326 -3.47 25.09 6.77
CA GLY A 326 -3.87 23.70 6.55
C GLY A 326 -3.70 23.15 5.12
N ALA A 327 -3.35 23.96 4.11
CA ALA A 327 -3.20 23.48 2.72
C ALA A 327 -2.23 22.29 2.56
N CYS A 328 -1.17 22.24 3.37
CA CYS A 328 -0.27 21.10 3.40
C CYS A 328 -0.93 19.84 3.97
N MET A 329 -1.89 19.93 4.90
CA MET A 329 -2.58 18.77 5.47
C MET A 329 -3.38 18.03 4.40
N ASP A 330 -4.07 18.75 3.53
CA ASP A 330 -4.95 18.20 2.48
C ASP A 330 -4.23 17.33 1.46
N VAL A 331 -2.92 17.53 1.28
CA VAL A 331 -2.10 16.76 0.33
C VAL A 331 -1.22 15.70 0.99
N CYS A 332 -1.31 15.51 2.31
CA CYS A 332 -0.53 14.51 3.03
C CYS A 332 -1.17 13.14 2.94
N VAL A 333 -0.59 12.23 2.15
CA VAL A 333 -1.06 10.84 2.12
C VAL A 333 -0.43 9.94 3.17
N PHE A 334 0.53 10.44 3.95
CA PHE A 334 1.27 9.65 4.95
C PHE A 334 0.92 10.00 6.39
N VAL A 335 -0.01 10.95 6.59
CA VAL A 335 -0.36 11.49 7.93
C VAL A 335 0.89 11.94 8.73
N GLY A 336 1.95 12.35 8.02
CA GLY A 336 3.23 12.76 8.62
C GLY A 336 3.29 14.25 8.95
N ARG A 337 2.15 14.86 9.30
CA ARG A 337 2.03 16.28 9.61
C ARG A 337 0.96 16.50 10.68
N ASP A 338 1.12 17.58 11.43
CA ASP A 338 0.12 18.09 12.37
C ASP A 338 0.13 19.63 12.39
N ILE A 339 -0.88 20.24 13.00
CA ILE A 339 -0.91 21.67 13.33
C ILE A 339 -0.84 21.82 14.84
N ILE A 340 0.31 22.28 15.33
CA ILE A 340 0.54 22.54 16.75
C ILE A 340 0.72 24.04 16.93
N ASN A 341 -0.04 24.64 17.85
CA ASN A 341 -0.01 26.08 18.12
C ASN A 341 -0.20 26.95 16.86
N GLY A 342 -1.06 26.52 15.94
CA GLY A 342 -1.34 27.22 14.69
C GLY A 342 -0.22 27.16 13.65
N LYS A 343 0.76 26.27 13.81
CA LYS A 343 1.87 26.06 12.87
C LYS A 343 1.92 24.60 12.43
N ALA A 344 2.24 24.40 11.16
CA ALA A 344 2.49 23.05 10.65
C ALA A 344 3.75 22.47 11.31
N VAL A 345 3.67 21.22 11.74
CA VAL A 345 4.78 20.42 12.26
C VAL A 345 4.89 19.15 11.42
N ILE A 346 6.11 18.75 11.08
CA ILE A 346 6.37 17.54 10.30
C ILE A 346 6.76 16.42 11.26
N ASP A 347 6.05 15.30 11.18
CA ASP A 347 6.48 14.04 11.78
C ASP A 347 7.54 13.43 10.85
N GLN A 348 8.81 13.48 11.26
CA GLN A 348 9.92 13.02 10.43
C GLN A 348 9.94 11.50 10.24
N GLU A 349 9.34 10.73 11.17
CA GLU A 349 9.25 9.27 11.09
C GLU A 349 8.22 8.83 10.04
N ARG A 350 7.10 9.56 9.95
CA ARG A 350 6.04 9.27 8.96
C ARG A 350 6.26 9.97 7.61
N CYS A 351 7.04 11.05 7.57
CA CYS A 351 7.25 11.82 6.35
C CYS A 351 8.26 11.13 5.40
N LEU A 352 7.75 10.67 4.25
CA LEU A 352 8.59 10.13 3.16
C LEU A 352 9.19 11.22 2.25
N GLY A 353 8.94 12.50 2.55
CA GLY A 353 9.55 13.63 1.85
C GLY A 353 9.11 13.86 0.40
N CYS A 354 7.90 13.42 0.02
CA CYS A 354 7.42 13.43 -1.37
C CYS A 354 7.29 14.80 -2.10
N GLY A 355 7.57 15.95 -1.48
CA GLY A 355 7.48 17.24 -2.17
C GLY A 355 6.12 17.97 -2.12
N ARG A 356 5.01 17.25 -2.02
CA ARG A 356 3.66 17.82 -2.24
C ARG A 356 3.34 19.05 -1.37
N CYS A 357 3.70 19.00 -0.08
CA CYS A 357 3.42 20.08 0.87
C CYS A 357 4.13 21.38 0.54
N GLU A 358 5.35 21.30 0.05
CA GLU A 358 6.12 22.47 -0.36
C GLU A 358 5.46 23.10 -1.59
N GLN A 359 5.06 22.27 -2.57
CA GLN A 359 4.41 22.74 -3.79
C GLN A 359 3.12 23.53 -3.52
N VAL A 360 2.29 23.06 -2.58
CA VAL A 360 0.97 23.68 -2.32
C VAL A 360 1.01 24.78 -1.26
N CYS A 361 2.14 25.04 -0.61
CA CYS A 361 2.20 26.03 0.45
C CYS A 361 2.10 27.45 -0.15
N PRO A 362 1.01 28.20 0.09
CA PRO A 362 0.83 29.52 -0.53
C PRO A 362 1.80 30.58 0.02
N ASN A 363 2.42 30.32 1.17
CA ASN A 363 3.33 31.25 1.84
C ASN A 363 4.81 30.85 1.68
N GLY A 364 5.11 29.76 0.96
CA GLY A 364 6.49 29.25 0.84
C GLY A 364 7.12 28.93 2.20
N ALA A 365 6.31 28.45 3.15
CA ALA A 365 6.71 28.19 4.53
C ALA A 365 7.28 26.79 4.74
N ILE A 366 7.25 25.92 3.72
CA ILE A 366 7.75 24.54 3.81
C ILE A 366 8.87 24.41 2.81
N ASN A 367 10.01 23.85 3.24
CA ASN A 367 11.18 23.68 2.40
C ASN A 367 11.68 22.23 2.48
N ILE A 368 12.07 21.67 1.34
CA ILE A 368 12.61 20.33 1.24
C ILE A 368 14.03 20.39 0.70
N THR A 369 14.98 19.95 1.52
CA THR A 369 16.41 20.03 1.23
C THR A 369 17.04 18.65 1.24
N LEU A 370 18.08 18.49 0.42
CA LEU A 370 18.95 17.32 0.41
C LEU A 370 20.33 17.77 0.87
N ASP A 371 20.91 17.07 1.85
CA ASP A 371 22.19 17.44 2.48
C ASP A 371 23.39 17.32 1.53
N ASP A 372 23.43 16.29 0.69
CA ASP A 372 24.52 15.97 -0.25
C ASP A 372 23.96 15.48 -1.60
N PRO A 373 24.36 16.06 -2.74
CA PRO A 373 24.01 15.52 -4.06
C PRO A 373 24.37 14.04 -4.27
N LYS A 374 25.39 13.50 -3.57
CA LYS A 374 25.79 12.08 -3.64
C LYS A 374 24.73 11.11 -3.11
N ARG A 375 23.76 11.60 -2.32
CA ARG A 375 22.62 10.78 -1.87
C ARG A 375 21.85 10.17 -3.03
N LEU A 376 21.92 10.78 -4.23
CA LEU A 376 21.34 10.21 -5.44
C LEU A 376 22.02 8.88 -5.84
N ASP A 377 23.34 8.84 -5.84
CA ASP A 377 24.09 7.62 -6.20
C ASP A 377 23.85 6.51 -5.16
N GLU A 378 23.70 6.88 -3.89
CA GLU A 378 23.34 5.96 -2.80
C GLU A 378 21.94 5.38 -3.00
N LEU A 379 20.97 6.22 -3.38
CA LEU A 379 19.61 5.80 -3.69
C LEU A 379 19.57 4.86 -4.90
N ILE A 380 20.33 5.18 -5.97
CA ILE A 380 20.46 4.30 -7.14
C ILE A 380 21.00 2.94 -6.69
N LYS A 381 22.12 2.89 -5.98
CA LYS A 381 22.73 1.65 -5.49
C LYS A 381 21.78 0.84 -4.60
N ARG A 382 21.03 1.51 -3.72
CA ARG A 382 20.04 0.86 -2.85
C ARG A 382 18.99 0.15 -3.69
N ILE A 383 18.44 0.83 -4.70
CA ILE A 383 17.40 0.26 -5.54
C ILE A 383 17.95 -0.85 -6.44
N GLU A 384 19.14 -0.66 -7.02
CA GLU A 384 19.83 -1.70 -7.80
C GLU A 384 20.17 -2.95 -6.99
N SER A 385 20.37 -2.82 -5.67
CA SER A 385 20.55 -3.99 -4.80
C SER A 385 19.29 -4.85 -4.67
N SER A 386 18.12 -4.28 -4.96
CA SER A 386 16.82 -4.95 -4.89
C SER A 386 16.33 -5.46 -6.24
N VAL A 387 16.67 -4.77 -7.34
CA VAL A 387 16.20 -5.06 -8.70
C VAL A 387 17.24 -4.73 -9.77
N ASP A 388 17.40 -5.62 -10.73
CA ASP A 388 18.20 -5.42 -11.93
C ASP A 388 17.31 -5.15 -13.14
N VAL A 389 17.32 -3.90 -13.62
CA VAL A 389 16.52 -3.51 -14.80
C VAL A 389 17.27 -3.67 -16.13
N SER A 390 18.57 -3.98 -16.12
CA SER A 390 19.37 -4.13 -17.35
C SER A 390 19.06 -5.39 -18.14
#